data_AF-A0A968WWL5-F1
#
_entry.id   AF-A0A968WWL5-F1
#
_cell.length_a   1.000
_cell.length_b   1.000
_cell.length_c   1.000
_cell.angle_alpha   90.00
_cell.angle_beta   90.00
_cell.angle_gamma   90.00
#
_symmetry.space_group_name_H-M   'P 1'
#
loop_
_entity.id
_entity.type
_entity.pdbx_description
1 polymer ?
#
loop_
_entity_poly.entity_id
_entity_poly.type
_entity_poly.pdbx_seq_one_letter_code
_entity_poly.pdbx_strand_id
1 'polypeptide(L)'
;MVGAPPGHTPSTFFHATEIDKKEHVDTTVRHSPGKVDIQEIAKDLKSGATQQKDRTFSFTPIFDAFSAMLHIRSQKLDDGDNITLVICPFDSPYLLRVKVLAHEVHHGRDAIRLSLGMRKIDRKTLELLPYKKLKKDATLWLSNDADRVPIELRAAVFIGDVRATLTNQKKL
;
A
#
# COMPACT_ATOMS: atom_id res chain seq x y z
N MET A 1 -7.65 -13.06 38.20
CA MET A 1 -7.13 -12.63 36.89
C MET A 1 -7.00 -13.85 36.01
N VAL A 2 -7.95 -14.07 35.11
CA VAL A 2 -7.92 -15.20 34.16
C VAL A 2 -7.12 -14.73 32.95
N GLY A 3 -6.01 -15.40 32.66
CA GLY A 3 -5.15 -15.10 31.52
C GLY A 3 -5.91 -15.28 30.21
N ALA A 4 -5.78 -14.30 29.32
CA ALA A 4 -6.31 -14.40 27.96
C ALA A 4 -5.66 -15.60 27.24
N PRO A 5 -6.43 -16.38 26.45
CA PRO A 5 -5.86 -17.44 25.62
C PRO A 5 -4.89 -16.83 24.59
N PRO A 6 -3.86 -17.58 24.12
CA PRO A 6 -2.93 -17.10 23.12
C PRO A 6 -3.71 -16.69 21.87
N GLY A 7 -3.82 -15.38 21.67
CA GLY A 7 -4.63 -14.78 20.63
C GLY A 7 -4.10 -15.22 19.27
N HIS A 8 -4.95 -15.87 18.49
CA HIS A 8 -4.87 -15.74 17.04
C HIS A 8 -4.96 -14.24 16.75
N THR A 9 -3.82 -13.59 16.50
CA THR A 9 -3.84 -12.25 15.91
C THR A 9 -4.60 -12.42 14.59
N PRO A 10 -5.75 -11.75 14.40
CA PRO A 10 -6.55 -11.96 13.20
C PRO A 10 -5.66 -11.63 12.01
N SER A 11 -5.51 -12.59 11.09
CA SER A 11 -4.78 -12.32 9.86
C SER A 11 -5.51 -11.21 9.13
N THR A 12 -4.86 -10.08 8.86
CA THR A 12 -5.47 -9.12 7.94
C THR A 12 -5.48 -9.74 6.55
N PHE A 13 -6.62 -9.61 5.88
CA PHE A 13 -6.91 -10.25 4.61
C PHE A 13 -7.16 -9.16 3.58
N PHE A 14 -6.47 -9.26 2.46
CA PHE A 14 -6.73 -8.44 1.28
C PHE A 14 -7.04 -9.36 0.11
N HIS A 15 -8.09 -9.00 -0.63
CA HIS A 15 -8.49 -9.70 -1.84
C HIS A 15 -8.70 -8.69 -2.96
N ALA A 16 -8.13 -8.99 -4.11
CA ALA A 16 -8.28 -8.19 -5.32
C ALA A 16 -8.61 -9.09 -6.50
N THR A 17 -9.54 -8.62 -7.31
CA THR A 17 -9.91 -9.23 -8.58
C THR A 17 -9.59 -8.23 -9.68
N GLU A 18 -8.75 -8.63 -10.63
CA GLU A 18 -8.42 -7.87 -11.84
C GLU A 18 -8.91 -8.63 -13.06
N ILE A 19 -9.72 -7.99 -13.90
CA ILE A 19 -10.21 -8.57 -15.15
C ILE A 19 -9.81 -7.65 -16.29
N ASP A 20 -9.05 -8.16 -17.24
CA ASP A 20 -8.72 -7.47 -18.48
C ASP A 20 -9.21 -8.26 -19.71
N LYS A 21 -8.78 -7.87 -20.92
CA LYS A 21 -9.21 -8.53 -22.17
C LYS A 21 -8.61 -9.93 -22.36
N LYS A 22 -7.58 -10.29 -21.59
CA LYS A 22 -6.78 -11.51 -21.71
C LYS A 22 -7.01 -12.43 -20.53
N GLU A 23 -7.12 -11.91 -19.31
CA GLU A 23 -7.11 -12.70 -18.09
C GLU A 23 -8.06 -12.17 -17.00
N HIS A 24 -8.42 -13.08 -16.12
CA HIS A 24 -9.07 -12.81 -14.84
C HIS A 24 -8.12 -13.29 -13.74
N VAL A 25 -7.65 -12.38 -12.90
CA VAL A 25 -6.69 -12.64 -11.83
C VAL A 25 -7.31 -12.36 -10.47
N ASP A 26 -7.35 -13.38 -9.62
CA ASP A 26 -7.68 -13.26 -8.21
C ASP A 26 -6.39 -13.30 -7.38
N THR A 27 -6.18 -12.27 -6.56
CA THR A 27 -5.06 -12.20 -5.62
C THR A 27 -5.60 -12.20 -4.20
N THR A 28 -5.10 -13.13 -3.39
CA THR A 28 -5.38 -13.22 -1.96
C THR A 28 -4.09 -13.03 -1.18
N VAL A 29 -4.08 -12.05 -0.27
CA VAL A 29 -2.95 -11.73 0.60
C VAL A 29 -3.38 -11.91 2.04
N ARG A 30 -2.65 -12.74 2.79
CA ARG A 30 -2.89 -13.04 4.21
C ARG A 30 -1.70 -12.61 5.04
N HIS A 31 -1.90 -11.61 5.89
CA HIS A 31 -0.87 -11.15 6.82
C HIS A 31 -0.96 -11.95 8.11
N SER A 32 0.14 -12.52 8.55
CA SER A 32 0.27 -13.22 9.84
C SER A 32 1.44 -12.63 10.62
N PRO A 33 1.55 -12.86 11.93
CA PRO A 33 2.76 -12.51 12.67
C PRO A 33 4.00 -13.10 11.98
N GLY A 34 4.94 -12.25 11.57
CA GLY A 34 6.21 -12.67 10.96
C GLY A 34 6.19 -12.94 9.45
N LYS A 35 5.03 -13.00 8.78
CA LYS A 35 4.98 -13.33 7.35
C LYS A 35 3.72 -12.85 6.63
N VAL A 36 3.82 -12.80 5.30
CA VAL A 36 2.68 -12.64 4.39
C VAL A 36 2.67 -13.80 3.41
N ASP A 37 1.52 -14.45 3.29
CA ASP A 37 1.25 -15.47 2.30
C ASP A 37 0.37 -14.87 1.20
N ILE A 38 0.76 -15.09 -0.05
CA ILE A 38 0.16 -14.52 -1.25
C ILE A 38 -0.19 -15.67 -2.19
N GLN A 39 -1.45 -15.70 -2.62
CA GLN A 39 -1.95 -16.61 -3.64
C GLN A 39 -2.50 -15.79 -4.80
N GLU A 40 -2.05 -16.10 -6.02
CA GLU A 40 -2.52 -15.51 -7.26
C GLU A 40 -3.07 -16.62 -8.15
N ILE A 41 -4.34 -16.51 -8.55
CA ILE A 41 -5.00 -17.42 -9.48
C ILE A 41 -5.32 -16.60 -10.73
N ALA A 42 -4.64 -16.88 -11.84
CA ALA A 42 -4.86 -16.23 -13.12
C ALA A 42 -5.55 -17.21 -14.09
N LYS A 43 -6.67 -16.80 -14.68
CA LYS A 43 -7.41 -17.53 -15.70
C LYS A 43 -7.32 -16.79 -17.03
N ASP A 44 -6.72 -17.41 -18.03
CA ASP A 44 -6.72 -16.91 -19.40
C ASP A 44 -8.14 -17.03 -19.99
N LEU A 45 -8.70 -15.91 -20.45
CA LEU A 45 -10.08 -15.80 -20.91
C LEU A 45 -10.30 -16.38 -22.32
N LYS A 46 -9.23 -16.62 -23.10
CA LYS A 46 -9.34 -17.18 -24.45
C LYS A 46 -9.25 -18.70 -24.45
N SER A 47 -8.29 -19.24 -23.72
CA SER A 47 -8.01 -20.67 -23.62
C SER A 47 -8.75 -21.34 -22.47
N GLY A 48 -9.18 -20.57 -21.47
CA GLY A 48 -9.76 -21.08 -20.23
C GLY A 48 -8.73 -21.69 -19.27
N ALA A 49 -7.43 -21.65 -19.60
CA ALA A 49 -6.37 -22.20 -18.78
C ALA A 49 -6.20 -21.40 -17.48
N THR A 50 -5.97 -22.11 -16.37
CA THR A 50 -5.75 -21.50 -15.05
C THR A 50 -4.32 -21.76 -14.59
N GLN A 51 -3.66 -20.73 -14.08
CA GLN A 51 -2.37 -20.80 -13.41
C GLN A 51 -2.50 -20.30 -11.97
N GLN A 52 -1.94 -21.05 -11.02
CA GLN A 52 -1.82 -20.64 -9.63
C GLN A 52 -0.36 -20.36 -9.28
N LYS A 53 -0.11 -19.30 -8.53
CA LYS A 53 1.20 -18.97 -7.94
C LYS A 53 1.05 -18.67 -6.45
N ASP A 54 1.66 -19.50 -5.63
CA ASP A 54 1.77 -19.27 -4.19
C ASP A 54 3.16 -18.73 -3.83
N ARG A 55 3.17 -17.81 -2.87
CA ARG A 55 4.32 -16.96 -2.58
C ARG A 55 4.30 -16.60 -1.10
N THR A 56 5.43 -16.69 -0.42
CA THR A 56 5.57 -16.26 0.98
C THR A 56 6.67 -15.21 1.09
N PHE A 57 6.47 -14.25 1.98
CA PHE A 57 7.49 -13.29 2.38
C PHE A 57 7.54 -13.21 3.91
N SER A 58 8.70 -13.54 4.50
CA SER A 58 8.89 -13.57 5.95
C SER A 58 9.59 -12.30 6.40
N PHE A 59 8.83 -11.36 6.98
CA PHE A 59 9.32 -10.09 7.51
C PHE A 59 8.35 -9.57 8.56
N THR A 60 8.86 -8.82 9.55
CA THR A 60 8.03 -8.15 10.56
C THR A 60 8.65 -6.83 11.01
N PRO A 61 7.85 -5.76 11.20
CA PRO A 61 6.43 -5.65 10.85
C PRO A 61 6.23 -5.52 9.34
N ILE A 62 5.08 -5.98 8.84
CA ILE A 62 4.67 -5.81 7.44
C ILE A 62 3.21 -5.42 7.35
N PHE A 63 2.96 -4.32 6.63
CA PHE A 63 1.65 -3.71 6.53
C PHE A 63 0.99 -4.02 5.19
N ASP A 64 -0.33 -4.11 5.17
CA ASP A 64 -1.10 -3.88 3.95
C ASP A 64 -1.17 -2.36 3.65
N ALA A 65 -1.74 -1.98 2.51
CA ALA A 65 -1.82 -0.56 2.13
C ALA A 65 -2.64 0.30 3.12
N PHE A 66 -3.71 -0.26 3.70
CA PHE A 66 -4.61 0.45 4.61
C PHE A 66 -3.98 0.62 5.99
N SER A 67 -3.42 -0.46 6.55
CA SER A 67 -2.73 -0.40 7.83
C SER A 67 -1.47 0.47 7.76
N ALA A 68 -0.76 0.49 6.63
CA ALA A 68 0.32 1.45 6.39
C ALA A 68 -0.19 2.90 6.42
N MET A 69 -1.31 3.19 5.75
CA MET A 69 -1.90 4.53 5.74
C MET A 69 -2.34 4.96 7.15
N LEU A 70 -2.98 4.07 7.92
CA LEU A 70 -3.35 4.33 9.31
C LEU A 70 -2.12 4.62 10.18
N HIS A 71 -1.05 3.84 10.01
CA HIS A 71 0.20 4.05 10.74
C HIS A 71 0.84 5.40 10.39
N ILE A 72 0.90 5.78 9.11
CA ILE A 72 1.41 7.09 8.67
C ILE A 72 0.57 8.21 9.30
N ARG A 73 -0.76 8.10 9.25
CA ARG A 73 -1.69 9.08 9.81
C ARG A 73 -1.54 9.25 11.33
N SER A 74 -1.06 8.25 12.06
CA SER A 74 -0.86 8.36 13.51
C SER A 74 0.50 8.96 13.92
N GLN A 75 1.40 9.25 12.97
CA GLN A 75 2.70 9.86 13.28
C GLN A 75 2.56 11.37 13.55
N LYS A 76 3.63 12.07 13.93
CA LYS A 76 3.57 13.52 14.12
C LYS A 76 3.36 14.25 12.78
N LEU A 77 4.14 13.86 11.77
CA LEU A 77 4.13 14.40 10.41
C LEU A 77 4.58 15.86 10.32
N ASP A 78 5.64 16.23 11.05
CA ASP A 78 6.26 17.55 10.92
C ASP A 78 7.04 17.67 9.61
N ASP A 79 7.25 18.90 9.12
CA ASP A 79 8.05 19.15 7.93
C ASP A 79 9.45 18.55 8.04
N GLY A 80 9.84 17.75 7.05
CA GLY A 80 11.12 17.05 7.03
C GLY A 80 11.10 15.65 7.67
N ASP A 81 10.02 15.25 8.36
CA ASP A 81 9.88 13.90 8.91
C ASP A 81 9.98 12.84 7.81
N ASN A 82 10.57 11.69 8.15
CA ASN A 82 10.69 10.54 7.27
C ASN A 82 10.14 9.29 7.95
N ILE A 83 9.34 8.51 7.23
CA ILE A 83 8.78 7.25 7.69
C ILE A 83 9.14 6.18 6.66
N THR A 84 9.65 5.04 7.12
CA THR A 84 9.98 3.91 6.24
C THR A 84 9.25 2.67 6.73
N LEU A 85 8.48 2.03 5.84
CA LEU A 85 7.64 0.87 6.15
C LEU A 85 7.86 -0.22 5.12
N VAL A 86 7.78 -1.48 5.56
CA VAL A 86 7.64 -2.61 4.65
C VAL A 86 6.15 -2.88 4.44
N ILE A 87 5.73 -2.89 3.18
CA ILE A 87 4.33 -3.09 2.81
C ILE A 87 4.18 -4.25 1.83
N CYS A 88 3.05 -4.96 1.86
CA CYS A 88 2.67 -5.95 0.85
C CYS A 88 1.23 -5.67 0.38
N PRO A 89 1.04 -4.69 -0.53
CA PRO A 89 -0.29 -4.28 -0.95
C PRO A 89 -0.97 -5.27 -1.90
N PHE A 90 -0.18 -6.05 -2.65
CA PHE A 90 -0.65 -7.01 -3.65
C PHE A 90 0.30 -8.23 -3.70
N ASP A 91 0.83 -8.56 -4.87
CA ASP A 91 1.57 -9.79 -5.17
C ASP A 91 3.07 -9.77 -4.79
N SER A 92 3.54 -8.65 -4.23
CA SER A 92 4.95 -8.34 -4.01
C SER A 92 5.13 -7.43 -2.77
N PRO A 93 6.20 -7.63 -1.96
CA PRO A 93 6.57 -6.71 -0.91
C PRO A 93 7.35 -5.50 -1.45
N TYR A 94 7.21 -4.36 -0.78
CA TYR A 94 7.86 -3.11 -1.12
C TYR A 94 8.36 -2.38 0.13
N LEU A 95 9.46 -1.66 0.00
CA LEU A 95 9.89 -0.64 0.95
C LEU A 95 9.22 0.68 0.54
N LEU A 96 8.26 1.14 1.35
CA LEU A 96 7.63 2.45 1.24
C LEU A 96 8.45 3.46 2.04
N ARG A 97 8.80 4.58 1.41
CA ARG A 97 9.43 5.73 2.04
C ARG A 97 8.51 6.92 1.91
N VAL A 98 8.16 7.51 3.04
CA VAL A 98 7.31 8.69 3.12
C VAL A 98 8.17 9.83 3.66
N LYS A 99 8.11 10.97 2.98
CA LYS A 99 8.74 12.21 3.46
C LYS A 99 7.69 13.30 3.55
N VAL A 100 7.62 14.00 4.68
CA VAL A 100 6.80 15.20 4.81
C VAL A 100 7.54 16.35 4.13
N LEU A 101 6.92 16.94 3.11
CA LEU A 101 7.51 18.00 2.30
C LEU A 101 7.17 19.38 2.82
N ALA A 102 5.91 19.60 3.18
CA ALA A 102 5.40 20.89 3.64
C ALA A 102 4.00 20.74 4.27
N HIS A 103 3.67 21.64 5.19
CA HIS A 103 2.30 22.03 5.49
C HIS A 103 1.89 23.18 4.57
N GLU A 104 0.80 23.03 3.83
CA GLU A 104 0.37 23.98 2.81
C GLU A 104 -1.15 23.97 2.61
N VAL A 105 -1.68 25.02 1.98
CA VAL A 105 -3.07 25.03 1.54
C VAL A 105 -3.17 24.31 0.19
N HIS A 106 -3.92 23.22 0.13
CA HIS A 106 -4.20 22.46 -1.10
C HIS A 106 -5.71 22.34 -1.33
N HIS A 107 -6.19 22.75 -2.50
CA HIS A 107 -7.63 22.87 -2.81
C HIS A 107 -8.44 23.64 -1.74
N GLY A 108 -7.87 24.73 -1.22
CA GLY A 108 -8.52 25.56 -0.20
C GLY A 108 -8.64 24.90 1.18
N ARG A 109 -7.92 23.79 1.43
CA ARG A 109 -7.87 23.10 2.72
C ARG A 109 -6.45 23.13 3.27
N ASP A 110 -6.32 23.23 4.59
CA ASP A 110 -5.03 23.00 5.24
C ASP A 110 -4.63 21.53 5.06
N ALA A 111 -3.41 21.30 4.59
CA ALA A 111 -2.95 20.01 4.11
C ALA A 111 -1.48 19.74 4.41
N ILE A 112 -1.17 18.46 4.57
CA ILE A 112 0.19 17.94 4.73
C ILE A 112 0.59 17.31 3.39
N ARG A 113 1.58 17.89 2.71
CA ARG A 113 2.13 17.37 1.45
C ARG A 113 3.22 16.34 1.74
N LEU A 114 3.02 15.14 1.23
CA LEU A 114 3.92 13.99 1.40
C LEU A 114 4.51 13.56 0.05
N SER A 115 5.77 13.15 0.06
CA SER A 115 6.39 12.36 -1.00
C SER A 115 6.34 10.88 -0.65
N LEU A 116 5.97 10.04 -1.62
CA LEU A 116 5.86 8.59 -1.48
C LEU A 116 6.77 7.88 -2.49
N GLY A 117 7.90 7.35 -2.02
CA GLY A 117 8.81 6.54 -2.82
C GLY A 117 8.65 5.04 -2.53
N MET A 118 8.73 4.21 -3.57
CA MET A 118 8.64 2.75 -3.44
C MET A 118 9.81 2.03 -4.11
N ARG A 119 10.38 1.05 -3.41
CA ARG A 119 11.30 0.05 -3.96
C ARG A 119 10.69 -1.33 -3.77
N LYS A 120 10.76 -2.19 -4.80
CA LYS A 120 10.34 -3.59 -4.65
C LYS A 120 11.38 -4.31 -3.81
N ILE A 121 10.95 -5.20 -2.92
CA ILE A 121 11.86 -6.06 -2.16
C ILE A 121 11.91 -7.42 -2.85
N ASP A 122 13.11 -7.89 -3.20
CA ASP A 122 13.27 -9.27 -3.63
C ASP A 122 13.02 -10.22 -2.45
N ARG A 123 12.11 -11.17 -2.61
CA ARG A 123 11.63 -12.02 -1.50
C ARG A 123 12.68 -13.02 -1.01
N LYS A 124 13.70 -13.32 -1.81
CA LYS A 124 14.72 -14.32 -1.48
C LYS A 124 15.99 -13.66 -0.95
N THR A 125 16.42 -12.58 -1.59
CA THR A 125 17.69 -11.89 -1.30
C THR A 125 17.51 -10.66 -0.42
N LEU A 126 16.28 -10.15 -0.28
CA LEU A 126 15.94 -8.89 0.39
C LEU A 126 16.53 -7.63 -0.27
N GLU A 127 17.08 -7.75 -1.48
CA GLU A 127 17.58 -6.61 -2.24
C GLU A 127 16.46 -5.65 -2.65
N LEU A 128 16.77 -4.35 -2.63
CA LEU A 128 15.85 -3.30 -3.07
C LEU A 128 15.96 -3.10 -4.59
N LEU A 129 14.92 -3.51 -5.28
CA LEU A 129 14.79 -3.39 -6.72
C LEU A 129 14.02 -2.11 -7.12
N PRO A 130 14.34 -1.49 -8.28
CA PRO A 130 13.54 -0.39 -8.81
C PRO A 130 12.08 -0.80 -9.03
N TYR A 131 11.13 0.05 -8.62
CA TYR A 131 9.73 -0.14 -8.95
C TYR A 131 9.42 0.48 -10.32
N LYS A 132 9.59 -0.31 -11.39
CA LYS A 132 9.50 0.17 -12.79
C LYS A 132 8.18 0.83 -13.17
N LYS A 133 7.08 0.55 -12.45
CA LYS A 133 5.77 1.16 -12.73
C LYS A 133 5.70 2.62 -12.28
N LEU A 134 6.50 3.04 -11.30
CA LEU A 134 6.54 4.42 -10.78
C LEU A 134 7.80 5.13 -11.29
N LYS A 135 7.64 6.19 -12.10
CA LYS A 135 8.78 6.89 -12.72
C LYS A 135 9.51 7.82 -11.75
N LYS A 136 8.78 8.38 -10.78
CA LYS A 136 9.25 9.27 -9.71
C LYS A 136 8.37 9.09 -8.49
N ASP A 137 8.84 9.47 -7.32
CA ASP A 137 8.05 9.43 -6.09
C ASP A 137 6.69 10.11 -6.31
N ALA A 138 5.63 9.46 -5.82
CA ALA A 138 4.28 10.00 -5.86
C ALA A 138 4.14 11.14 -4.84
N THR A 139 3.11 11.97 -5.00
CA THR A 139 2.77 13.05 -4.07
C THR A 139 1.39 12.80 -3.52
N LEU A 140 1.26 12.82 -2.19
CA LEU A 140 0.00 12.65 -1.48
C LEU A 140 -0.23 13.88 -0.60
N TRP A 141 -1.42 14.46 -0.69
CA TRP A 141 -1.89 15.47 0.25
C TRP A 141 -2.86 14.81 1.23
N LEU A 142 -2.58 14.93 2.52
CA LEU A 142 -3.53 14.60 3.58
C LEU A 142 -4.15 15.90 4.11
N SER A 143 -5.37 15.87 4.63
CA SER A 143 -5.87 16.99 5.43
C SER A 143 -5.00 17.19 6.67
N ASN A 144 -4.80 18.45 7.06
CA ASN A 144 -4.16 18.79 8.32
C ASN A 144 -5.22 18.97 9.43
N ASP A 145 -5.89 17.87 9.76
CA ASP A 145 -6.87 17.78 10.85
C ASP A 145 -6.70 16.45 11.59
N ALA A 146 -7.58 16.16 12.54
CA ALA A 146 -7.50 14.91 13.30
C ALA A 146 -7.73 13.65 12.42
N ASP A 147 -8.46 13.78 11.31
CA ASP A 147 -8.81 12.66 10.46
C ASP A 147 -7.67 12.34 9.46
N ARG A 148 -6.94 13.36 8.99
CA ARG A 148 -5.84 13.22 8.01
C ARG A 148 -6.24 12.42 6.78
N VAL A 149 -7.38 12.78 6.20
CA VAL A 149 -7.94 12.09 5.04
C VAL A 149 -7.11 12.42 3.78
N PRO A 150 -6.89 11.45 2.88
CA PRO A 150 -6.31 11.73 1.57
C PRO A 150 -7.14 12.73 0.77
N ILE A 151 -6.58 13.91 0.48
CA ILE A 151 -7.18 14.93 -0.37
C ILE A 151 -6.87 14.64 -1.84
N GLU A 152 -5.62 14.34 -2.14
CA GLU A 152 -5.19 14.07 -3.51
C GLU A 152 -3.95 13.18 -3.55
N LEU A 153 -3.90 12.24 -4.49
CA LEU A 153 -2.72 11.47 -4.86
C LEU A 153 -2.35 11.78 -6.32
N ARG A 154 -1.08 12.08 -6.57
CA ARG A 154 -0.48 12.20 -7.91
C ARG A 154 0.67 11.22 -8.05
N ALA A 155 0.69 10.46 -9.14
CA ALA A 155 1.80 9.57 -9.44
C ALA A 155 2.08 9.58 -10.95
N ALA A 156 3.33 9.85 -11.34
CA ALA A 156 3.75 9.59 -12.71
C ALA A 156 4.16 8.13 -12.83
N VAL A 157 3.36 7.36 -13.56
CA VAL A 157 3.54 5.94 -13.79
C VAL A 157 4.00 5.66 -15.22
N PHE A 158 4.37 4.42 -15.50
CA PHE A 158 4.90 4.00 -16.80
C PHE A 158 3.96 4.35 -17.98
N ILE A 159 2.65 4.34 -17.77
CA ILE A 159 1.62 4.66 -18.77
C ILE A 159 1.19 6.13 -18.84
N GLY A 160 1.73 7.01 -18.00
CA GLY A 160 1.32 8.43 -17.91
C GLY A 160 1.12 8.90 -16.48
N ASP A 161 0.36 9.97 -16.29
CA ASP A 161 0.05 10.52 -14.97
C ASP A 161 -1.27 9.96 -14.43
N VAL A 162 -1.23 9.45 -13.20
CA VAL A 162 -2.41 9.03 -12.43
C VAL A 162 -2.68 10.07 -11.36
N ARG A 163 -3.95 10.50 -11.27
CA ARG A 163 -4.44 11.43 -10.27
C ARG A 163 -5.72 10.89 -9.63
N ALA A 164 -5.76 10.86 -8.31
CA ALA A 164 -6.96 10.58 -7.54
C ALA A 164 -7.24 11.77 -6.63
N THR A 165 -8.45 12.34 -6.67
CA THR A 165 -8.84 13.51 -5.87
C THR A 165 -10.09 13.19 -5.08
N LEU A 166 -10.10 13.56 -3.80
CA LEU A 166 -11.27 13.48 -2.94
C LEU A 166 -12.32 14.49 -3.42
N THR A 167 -13.47 14.00 -3.89
CA THR A 167 -14.56 14.85 -4.40
C THR A 167 -15.57 15.20 -3.32
N ASN A 168 -15.83 14.29 -2.39
CA ASN A 168 -16.75 14.49 -1.29
C ASN A 168 -16.30 13.70 -0.06
N GLN A 169 -16.53 14.25 1.13
CA GLN A 169 -16.24 13.63 2.42
C GLN A 169 -17.53 13.64 3.25
N LYS A 170 -18.00 12.46 3.64
CA LYS A 170 -19.05 12.31 4.66
C LYS A 170 -18.37 11.88 5.95
N LYS A 171 -18.61 12.63 7.04
CA LYS A 171 -18.24 12.16 8.38
C LYS A 171 -19.20 11.03 8.75
N LEU A 172 -18.63 9.90 9.19
CA LEU A 172 -19.39 8.76 9.72
C LEU A 172 -19.84 9.05 11.15
#